data_AF-A0A9D7I4J1-F1
#
_entry.id   AF-A0A9D7I4J1-F1
#
_cell.length_a   1.000
_cell.length_b   1.000
_cell.length_c   1.000
_cell.angle_alpha   90.00
_cell.angle_beta   90.00
_cell.angle_gamma   90.00
#
_symmetry.space_group_name_H-M   'P 1'
#
loop_
_entity.id
_entity.type
_entity.pdbx_description
1 polymer ?
#
loop_
_entity_poly.entity_id
_entity_poly.type
_entity_poly.pdbx_seq_one_letter_code
_entity_poly.pdbx_strand_id
1 'polypeptide(L)'
;MFFFWEQTEYAYFYIEDFPGGTDAYCRLLKDDYPGATWYMFDSLKENSEGIENLENKLDMAKLLNRHWCFRRSMGQPAIMTICYGLISGAVAELTEGIIWSDDGGWDYRPVESEAFFGFYFRPEKALNKHNAKWASECIQAVQSDYCLEWDE
;
A
#
# COMPACT_ATOMS: atom_id res chain seq x y z
N MET A 1 -6.57 18.99 10.55
CA MET A 1 -7.85 18.31 10.23
C MET A 1 -7.57 16.82 10.36
N PHE A 2 -8.29 16.09 11.21
CA PHE A 2 -8.10 14.65 11.31
C PHE A 2 -8.72 13.98 10.08
N PHE A 3 -7.96 13.16 9.36
CA PHE A 3 -8.45 12.33 8.27
C PHE A 3 -9.26 11.17 8.88
N PHE A 4 -10.52 11.00 8.47
CA PHE A 4 -11.42 9.97 9.01
C PHE A 4 -12.17 9.28 7.87
N TRP A 5 -12.23 7.95 7.93
CA TRP A 5 -12.86 7.09 6.93
C TRP A 5 -13.72 6.04 7.66
N GLU A 6 -15.02 6.03 7.41
CA GLU A 6 -15.97 5.11 8.02
C GLU A 6 -15.86 3.70 7.43
N GLN A 7 -16.33 2.68 8.17
CA GLN A 7 -16.21 1.26 7.76
C GLN A 7 -17.00 0.96 6.49
N THR A 8 -18.09 1.70 6.27
CA THR A 8 -18.96 1.58 5.10
C THR A 8 -18.50 2.42 3.92
N GLU A 9 -17.46 3.24 4.09
CA GLU A 9 -16.99 4.12 3.05
C GLU A 9 -16.02 3.39 2.12
N TYR A 10 -16.26 3.62 0.83
CA TYR A 10 -15.48 3.10 -0.27
C TYR A 10 -15.02 4.31 -1.10
N ALA A 11 -13.76 4.31 -1.52
CA ALA A 11 -13.29 5.21 -2.56
C ALA A 11 -12.72 4.42 -3.72
N TYR A 12 -12.83 5.03 -4.90
CA TYR A 12 -12.24 4.54 -6.13
C TYR A 12 -11.37 5.65 -6.70
N PHE A 13 -10.06 5.41 -6.74
CA PHE A 13 -9.10 6.32 -7.35
C PHE A 13 -8.84 5.89 -8.78
N TYR A 14 -8.98 6.82 -9.71
CA TYR A 14 -8.72 6.57 -11.13
C TYR A 14 -7.92 7.73 -11.73
N ILE A 15 -7.31 7.45 -12.87
CA ILE A 15 -6.67 8.45 -13.72
C ILE A 15 -7.52 8.53 -14.97
N GLU A 16 -7.85 9.75 -15.39
CA GLU A 16 -8.56 9.99 -16.66
C GLU A 16 -7.79 9.31 -17.81
N ASP A 17 -8.52 8.76 -18.77
CA ASP A 17 -7.98 8.06 -19.95
C ASP A 17 -7.27 6.71 -19.70
N PHE A 18 -7.07 6.30 -18.43
CA PHE A 18 -6.52 4.99 -18.11
C PHE A 18 -7.61 4.01 -17.60
N PRO A 19 -7.71 2.81 -18.16
CA PRO A 19 -8.68 1.82 -17.69
C PRO A 19 -8.31 1.31 -16.29
N GLY A 20 -9.33 1.19 -15.44
CA GLY A 20 -9.16 0.69 -14.08
C GLY A 20 -8.90 1.78 -13.05
N GLY A 21 -8.37 1.37 -11.90
CA GLY A 21 -8.30 2.20 -10.71
C GLY A 21 -7.96 1.39 -9.46
N THR A 22 -7.79 2.10 -8.36
CA THR A 22 -7.52 1.55 -7.03
C THR A 22 -8.79 1.58 -6.20
N ASP A 23 -9.27 0.40 -5.82
CA ASP A 23 -10.29 0.23 -4.80
C ASP A 23 -9.67 0.55 -3.43
N ALA A 24 -10.36 1.36 -2.64
CA ALA A 24 -9.96 1.62 -1.27
C ALA A 24 -11.15 1.52 -0.33
N TYR A 25 -10.95 0.83 0.78
CA TYR A 25 -12.00 0.58 1.77
C TYR A 25 -11.40 0.44 3.17
N CYS A 26 -12.19 0.80 4.18
CA CYS A 26 -11.85 0.65 5.59
C CYS A 26 -12.44 -0.65 6.14
N ARG A 27 -11.66 -1.41 6.92
CA ARG A 27 -12.12 -2.62 7.60
C ARG A 27 -11.81 -2.56 9.08
N LEU A 28 -12.57 -3.33 9.86
CA LEU A 28 -12.22 -3.57 11.25
C LEU A 28 -10.94 -4.38 11.32
N LEU A 29 -10.05 -3.96 12.20
CA LEU A 29 -8.79 -4.65 12.43
C LEU A 29 -8.99 -5.87 13.35
N LYS A 30 -9.95 -5.79 14.27
CA LYS A 30 -10.37 -6.91 15.11
C LYS A 30 -11.12 -7.93 14.27
N ASP A 31 -10.62 -9.16 14.28
CA ASP A 31 -11.39 -10.33 13.84
C ASP A 31 -12.21 -10.89 15.02
N ASP A 32 -13.39 -11.42 14.73
CA ASP A 32 -14.28 -12.06 15.70
C ASP A 32 -13.92 -13.54 15.93
N TYR A 33 -12.81 -14.02 15.35
CA TYR A 33 -12.32 -15.38 15.56
C TYR A 33 -11.90 -15.63 17.03
N PRO A 34 -12.50 -16.61 17.73
CA PRO A 34 -12.16 -16.91 19.13
C PRO A 34 -10.68 -17.29 19.30
N GLY A 35 -9.97 -16.55 20.15
CA GLY A 35 -8.56 -16.80 20.48
C GLY A 35 -7.52 -16.19 19.53
N ALA A 36 -7.94 -15.49 18.47
CA ALA A 36 -7.04 -14.85 17.50
C ALA A 36 -7.40 -13.36 17.27
N THR A 37 -7.89 -12.69 18.31
CA THR A 37 -8.18 -11.26 18.27
C THR A 37 -6.87 -10.51 17.98
N TRP A 38 -6.82 -9.78 16.87
CA TRP A 38 -5.63 -9.06 16.35
C TRP A 38 -4.57 -9.92 15.63
N TYR A 39 -4.91 -11.09 15.09
CA TYR A 39 -3.95 -11.99 14.42
C TYR A 39 -3.10 -11.31 13.32
N MET A 40 -3.63 -10.28 12.63
CA MET A 40 -2.86 -9.51 11.63
C MET A 40 -1.59 -8.88 12.21
N PHE A 41 -1.58 -8.58 13.52
CA PHE A 41 -0.41 -8.06 14.19
C PHE A 41 0.68 -9.09 14.43
N ASP A 42 0.35 -10.39 14.48
CA ASP A 42 1.37 -11.43 14.66
C ASP A 42 2.27 -11.47 13.43
N SER A 43 1.68 -11.53 12.23
CA SER A 43 2.43 -11.50 10.97
C SER A 43 3.17 -10.18 10.74
N LEU A 44 2.57 -9.06 11.13
CA LEU A 44 3.21 -7.76 11.08
C LEU A 44 4.43 -7.72 12.01
N LYS A 45 4.32 -8.18 13.27
CA LYS A 45 5.43 -8.19 14.24
C LYS A 45 6.61 -9.02 13.76
N GLU A 46 6.36 -10.17 13.15
CA GLU A 46 7.40 -11.06 12.61
C GLU A 46 8.27 -10.38 11.54
N ASN A 47 7.78 -9.33 10.88
CA ASN A 47 8.46 -8.67 9.76
C ASN A 47 8.77 -7.18 10.01
N SER A 48 8.54 -6.65 11.21
CA SER A 48 8.63 -5.21 11.53
C SER A 48 10.03 -4.74 11.97
N GLU A 49 11.08 -5.39 11.48
CA GLU A 49 12.45 -4.97 11.81
C GLU A 49 12.70 -3.50 11.39
N GLY A 50 13.06 -2.66 12.36
CA GLY A 50 13.38 -1.25 12.13
C GLY A 50 12.23 -0.25 12.29
N ILE A 51 11.03 -0.69 12.68
CA ILE A 51 9.95 0.24 13.07
C ILE A 51 10.13 0.68 14.53
N GLU A 52 10.36 1.97 14.74
CA GLU A 52 10.47 2.53 16.10
C GLU A 52 9.10 2.55 16.80
N ASN A 53 9.10 2.27 18.11
CA ASN A 53 7.91 2.31 18.96
C ASN A 53 6.73 1.47 18.44
N LEU A 54 7.03 0.33 17.78
CA LEU A 54 6.04 -0.55 17.17
C LEU A 54 4.85 -0.85 18.09
N GLU A 55 5.09 -1.29 19.33
CA GLU A 55 3.99 -1.64 20.25
C GLU A 55 3.05 -0.46 20.52
N ASN A 56 3.56 0.78 20.65
CA ASN A 56 2.72 1.96 20.82
C ASN A 56 1.85 2.21 19.58
N LYS A 57 2.40 2.06 18.38
CA LYS A 57 1.64 2.18 17.11
C LYS A 57 0.55 1.12 17.03
N LEU A 58 0.86 -0.12 17.42
CA LEU A 58 -0.11 -1.20 17.43
C LEU A 58 -1.22 -0.96 18.45
N ASP A 59 -0.90 -0.46 19.64
CA ASP A 59 -1.90 -0.12 20.65
C ASP A 59 -2.83 1.02 20.18
N MET A 60 -2.27 2.03 19.50
CA MET A 60 -3.09 3.07 18.85
C MET A 60 -4.00 2.49 17.76
N ALA A 61 -3.49 1.57 16.94
CA ALA A 61 -4.29 0.88 15.94
C ALA A 61 -5.40 0.00 16.55
N LYS A 62 -5.17 -0.64 17.72
CA LYS A 62 -6.24 -1.36 18.47
C LYS A 62 -7.33 -0.42 18.95
N LEU A 63 -6.96 0.77 19.44
CA LEU A 63 -7.92 1.78 19.89
C LEU A 63 -8.80 2.29 18.74
N LEU A 64 -8.21 2.47 17.55
CA LEU A 64 -8.94 2.82 16.34
C LEU A 64 -9.77 1.64 15.79
N ASN A 65 -9.30 0.42 16.02
CA ASN A 65 -9.87 -0.84 15.52
C ASN A 65 -10.15 -0.82 14.01
N ARG A 66 -9.26 -0.20 13.23
CA ARG A 66 -9.45 0.02 11.79
C ARG A 66 -8.15 -0.12 11.04
N HIS A 67 -8.26 -0.59 9.80
CA HIS A 67 -7.20 -0.49 8.81
C HIS A 67 -7.79 -0.17 7.43
N TRP A 68 -6.94 0.35 6.55
CA TRP A 68 -7.31 0.68 5.18
C TRP A 68 -6.67 -0.31 4.24
N CYS A 69 -7.46 -0.79 3.29
CA CYS A 69 -7.00 -1.68 2.24
C CYS A 69 -7.04 -0.94 0.92
N PHE A 70 -5.93 -0.98 0.19
CA PHE A 70 -5.81 -0.48 -1.17
C PHE A 70 -5.56 -1.66 -2.08
N ARG A 71 -6.42 -1.82 -3.08
CA ARG A 71 -6.37 -2.95 -4.00
C ARG A 71 -6.37 -2.45 -5.43
N ARG A 72 -5.54 -3.07 -6.24
CA ARG A 72 -5.63 -3.05 -7.69
C ARG A 72 -6.12 -4.40 -8.22
N SER A 73 -6.69 -4.41 -9.41
CA SER A 73 -7.00 -5.66 -10.12
C SER A 73 -5.78 -6.18 -10.90
N MET A 74 -5.70 -7.50 -11.06
CA MET A 74 -4.68 -8.11 -11.92
C MET A 74 -4.91 -7.69 -13.37
N GLY A 75 -3.83 -7.37 -14.09
CA GLY A 75 -3.88 -6.96 -15.49
C GLY A 75 -4.23 -5.48 -15.73
N GLN A 76 -4.38 -4.68 -14.66
CA GLN A 76 -4.49 -3.22 -14.80
C GLN A 76 -3.17 -2.61 -15.33
N PRO A 77 -3.24 -1.42 -15.96
CA PRO A 77 -2.07 -0.70 -16.47
C PRO A 77 -0.98 -0.49 -15.41
N ALA A 78 0.26 -0.37 -15.87
CA ALA A 78 1.41 -0.17 -14.99
C ALA A 78 1.27 1.09 -14.11
N ILE A 79 0.65 2.15 -14.63
CA ILE A 79 0.39 3.37 -13.84
C ILE A 79 -0.49 3.10 -12.62
N MET A 80 -1.49 2.22 -12.72
CA MET A 80 -2.34 1.85 -11.58
C MET A 80 -1.54 1.12 -10.50
N THR A 81 -0.54 0.35 -10.92
CA THR A 81 0.39 -0.31 -10.00
C THR A 81 1.22 0.71 -9.23
N ILE A 82 1.71 1.77 -9.87
CA ILE A 82 2.46 2.83 -9.18
C ILE A 82 1.54 3.63 -8.26
N CYS A 83 0.34 4.00 -8.73
CA CYS A 83 -0.55 4.87 -7.98
C CYS A 83 -1.10 4.21 -6.70
N TYR A 84 -1.46 2.91 -6.72
CA TYR A 84 -2.08 2.32 -5.53
C TYR A 84 -1.16 2.29 -4.31
N GLY A 85 0.14 2.06 -4.50
CA GLY A 85 1.07 2.13 -3.37
C GLY A 85 1.44 3.56 -3.01
N LEU A 86 1.50 4.51 -3.94
CA LEU A 86 1.66 5.94 -3.60
C LEU A 86 0.50 6.45 -2.72
N ILE A 87 -0.74 6.08 -3.07
CA ILE A 87 -1.93 6.41 -2.26
C ILE A 87 -1.83 5.74 -0.89
N SER A 88 -1.44 4.47 -0.84
CA SER A 88 -1.22 3.75 0.44
C SER A 88 -0.19 4.46 1.32
N GLY A 89 0.93 4.89 0.73
CA GLY A 89 1.99 5.63 1.40
C GLY A 89 1.51 6.97 1.93
N ALA A 90 0.74 7.72 1.14
CA ALA A 90 0.19 9.01 1.55
C ALA A 90 -0.79 8.87 2.72
N VAL A 91 -1.65 7.84 2.70
CA VAL A 91 -2.57 7.58 3.83
C VAL A 91 -1.79 7.16 5.08
N ALA A 92 -0.75 6.34 4.95
CA ALA A 92 0.12 6.00 6.08
C ALA A 92 0.84 7.24 6.64
N GLU A 93 1.32 8.15 5.80
CA GLU A 93 1.92 9.41 6.23
C GLU A 93 0.91 10.29 7.00
N LEU A 94 -0.30 10.46 6.47
CA LEU A 94 -1.35 11.27 7.08
C LEU A 94 -1.88 10.70 8.41
N THR A 95 -1.71 9.40 8.63
CA THR A 95 -2.23 8.69 9.80
C THR A 95 -1.13 8.19 10.75
N GLU A 96 0.14 8.45 10.43
CA GLU A 96 1.31 7.87 11.10
C GLU A 96 1.26 6.32 11.17
N GLY A 97 0.59 5.73 10.18
CA GLY A 97 0.31 4.30 10.08
C GLY A 97 1.47 3.47 9.54
N ILE A 98 1.30 2.15 9.60
CA ILE A 98 2.24 1.16 9.05
C ILE A 98 1.63 0.58 7.77
N ILE A 99 2.42 0.54 6.70
CA ILE A 99 2.05 -0.09 5.43
C ILE A 99 2.51 -1.54 5.49
N TRP A 100 1.63 -2.46 5.11
CA TRP A 100 1.94 -3.89 5.06
C TRP A 100 1.17 -4.56 3.92
N SER A 101 1.81 -5.55 3.27
CA SER A 101 1.23 -6.39 2.22
C SER A 101 1.46 -7.85 2.59
N ASP A 102 0.40 -8.65 2.58
CA ASP A 102 0.43 -10.09 2.85
C ASP A 102 0.37 -10.94 1.58
N ASP A 103 0.12 -10.33 0.43
CA ASP A 103 -0.02 -10.96 -0.89
C ASP A 103 1.28 -10.94 -1.72
N GLY A 104 2.35 -10.35 -1.19
CA GLY A 104 3.63 -10.21 -1.87
C GLY A 104 3.65 -9.24 -3.04
N GLY A 105 2.60 -8.42 -3.19
CA GLY A 105 2.57 -7.36 -4.20
C GLY A 105 3.68 -6.31 -3.99
N TRP A 106 4.18 -6.21 -2.76
CA TRP A 106 5.29 -5.37 -2.35
C TRP A 106 6.23 -6.22 -1.49
N ASP A 107 7.53 -5.90 -1.50
CA ASP A 107 8.50 -6.50 -0.57
C ASP A 107 7.84 -6.65 0.82
N TYR A 108 7.74 -7.89 1.33
CA TYR A 108 6.89 -8.37 2.45
C TYR A 108 7.19 -7.77 3.85
N ARG A 109 7.67 -6.53 3.91
CA ARG A 109 8.09 -5.85 5.13
C ARG A 109 7.08 -4.76 5.49
N PRO A 110 6.45 -4.84 6.67
CA PRO A 110 5.86 -3.68 7.33
C PRO A 110 6.84 -2.51 7.34
N VAL A 111 6.37 -1.34 6.93
CA VAL A 111 7.21 -0.12 6.86
C VAL A 111 6.40 1.14 7.13
N GLU A 112 7.07 2.16 7.66
CA GLU A 112 6.53 3.52 7.73
C GLU A 112 6.59 4.21 6.37
N SER A 113 5.79 5.27 6.20
CA SER A 113 5.66 6.00 4.94
C SER A 113 7.00 6.54 4.40
N GLU A 114 7.84 7.13 5.26
CA GLU A 114 9.15 7.65 4.87
C GLU A 114 10.04 6.55 4.26
N ALA A 115 10.16 5.42 4.96
CA ALA A 115 10.92 4.28 4.47
C ALA A 115 10.33 3.72 3.18
N PHE A 116 9.00 3.61 3.11
CA PHE A 116 8.27 3.15 1.92
C PHE A 116 8.59 4.00 0.68
N PHE A 117 8.44 5.33 0.76
CA PHE A 117 8.77 6.23 -0.35
C PHE A 117 10.26 6.19 -0.74
N GLY A 118 11.13 5.75 0.17
CA GLY A 118 12.55 5.55 -0.09
C GLY A 118 12.89 4.38 -1.03
N PHE A 119 12.02 3.37 -1.14
CA PHE A 119 12.26 2.19 -2.00
C PHE A 119 11.14 1.86 -2.99
N TYR A 120 9.92 2.33 -2.75
CA TYR A 120 8.76 2.00 -3.55
C TYR A 120 8.97 2.42 -5.01
N PHE A 121 8.83 1.45 -5.93
CA PHE A 121 9.09 1.66 -7.36
C PHE A 121 10.48 2.21 -7.70
N ARG A 122 11.49 1.88 -6.89
CA ARG A 122 12.91 2.14 -7.18
C ARG A 122 13.62 0.81 -7.46
N PRO A 123 13.80 0.42 -8.74
CA PRO A 123 14.39 -0.88 -9.10
C PRO A 123 15.73 -1.18 -8.42
N GLU A 124 16.55 -0.16 -8.21
CA GLU A 124 17.86 -0.24 -7.56
C GLU A 124 17.80 -0.45 -6.04
N LYS A 125 16.62 -0.31 -5.44
CA LYS A 125 16.36 -0.52 -4.01
C LYS A 125 15.56 -1.80 -3.71
N ALA A 126 15.12 -2.53 -4.74
CA ALA A 126 14.33 -3.74 -4.58
C ALA A 126 15.13 -4.86 -3.87
N LEU A 127 14.46 -5.66 -3.04
CA LEU A 127 15.12 -6.75 -2.29
C LEU A 127 15.63 -7.90 -3.17
N ASN A 128 15.07 -8.05 -4.38
CA ASN A 128 15.45 -9.14 -5.28
C ASN A 128 15.31 -8.72 -6.76
N LYS A 129 15.94 -9.52 -7.63
CA LYS A 129 15.97 -9.27 -9.08
C LYS A 129 14.59 -9.32 -9.74
N HIS A 130 13.65 -10.10 -9.21
CA HIS A 130 12.31 -10.20 -9.75
C HIS A 130 11.55 -8.87 -9.54
N ASN A 131 11.56 -8.35 -8.32
CA ASN A 131 10.93 -7.08 -7.97
C ASN A 131 11.60 -5.90 -8.68
N ALA A 132 12.94 -5.91 -8.79
CA ALA A 132 13.67 -4.89 -9.56
C ALA A 132 13.24 -4.87 -11.03
N LYS A 133 13.15 -6.05 -11.66
CA LYS A 133 12.73 -6.20 -13.05
C LYS A 133 11.29 -5.75 -13.24
N TRP A 134 10.38 -6.22 -12.39
CA TRP A 134 8.96 -5.85 -12.47
C TRP A 134 8.74 -4.34 -12.31
N ALA A 135 9.42 -3.69 -11.34
CA ALA A 135 9.37 -2.25 -11.18
C ALA A 135 9.90 -1.52 -12.43
N SER A 136 11.00 -2.01 -13.01
CA SER A 136 11.58 -1.43 -14.24
C SER A 136 10.64 -1.54 -15.43
N GLU A 137 10.03 -2.72 -15.64
CA GLU A 137 9.06 -2.97 -16.71
C GLU A 137 7.82 -2.08 -16.57
N CYS A 138 7.31 -1.91 -15.35
CA CYS A 138 6.18 -1.02 -15.10
C CYS A 138 6.54 0.45 -15.38
N ILE A 139 7.73 0.92 -14.97
CA ILE A 139 8.18 2.30 -15.27
C ILE A 139 8.31 2.51 -16.78
N GLN A 140 8.89 1.54 -17.50
CA GLN A 140 9.01 1.60 -18.96
C GLN A 140 7.66 1.59 -19.66
N ALA A 141 6.72 0.75 -19.20
CA ALA A 141 5.36 0.69 -19.73
C ALA A 141 4.62 2.02 -19.55
N VAL A 142 4.77 2.66 -18.39
CA VAL A 142 4.26 4.03 -18.17
C VAL A 142 4.88 4.98 -19.21
N GLN A 143 6.20 5.00 -19.38
CA GLN A 143 6.82 5.88 -20.37
C GLN A 143 6.32 5.63 -21.80
N SER A 144 6.09 4.38 -22.21
CA SER A 144 5.54 4.09 -23.54
C SER A 144 4.09 4.54 -23.68
N ASP A 145 3.26 4.34 -22.65
CA ASP A 145 1.85 4.71 -22.65
C ASP A 145 1.69 6.24 -22.72
N TYR A 146 2.59 7.00 -22.09
CA TYR A 146 2.59 8.47 -22.10
C TYR A 146 3.32 9.12 -23.30
N CYS A 147 4.18 8.38 -24.01
CA CYS A 147 4.93 8.90 -25.18
C CYS A 147 4.19 8.77 -26.52
N LEU A 148 2.95 8.27 -26.54
CA LEU A 148 2.15 8.14 -27.77
C LEU A 148 1.24 9.34 -28.07
N GLU A 149 1.29 10.41 -27.27
CA GLU A 149 0.37 11.57 -27.42
C GLU A 149 1.05 12.93 -27.68
N TRP A 150 2.36 12.97 -27.97
CA TRP A 150 3.07 14.22 -28.27
C TRP A 150 3.38 14.40 -29.77
N ASP A 151 2.48 13.96 -30.64
CA ASP A 151 2.46 14.34 -32.06
C ASP A 151 1.25 15.25 -32.32
N GLU A 152 1.37 16.54 -31.95
CA GLU A 152 0.57 17.65 -32.54
C GLU A 152 1.49 18.60 -33.32
#